data_AF-A0A9D5CPV9-F1
#
_entry.id   AF-A0A9D5CPV9-F1
#
_cell.length_a   1.000
_cell.length_b   1.000
_cell.length_c   1.000
_cell.angle_alpha   90.00
_cell.angle_beta   90.00
_cell.angle_gamma   90.00
#
_symmetry.space_group_name_H-M   'P 1'
#
loop_
_entity.id
_entity.type
_entity.pdbx_description
1 polymer ?
#
loop_
_entity_poly.entity_id
_entity_poly.type
_entity_poly.pdbx_seq_one_letter_code
_entity_poly.pdbx_strand_id
1 'polypeptide(L)'
;MASSDEWRNWAELPHDVLSVIFGKLGAFEVLFPAQWVCRAWKRFSHKPALWRCVDIRLDPDMVVMVPIDEIARRAVDRAAGQLEAFYYYFEFKIFAIMGF
;
A
#
# COMPACT_ATOMS: atom_id res chain seq x y z
N MET A 1 -24.92 -29.83 2.53
CA MET A 1 -25.14 -28.43 2.93
C MET A 1 -23.84 -27.70 2.67
N ALA A 2 -23.72 -27.03 1.53
CA ALA A 2 -22.61 -26.12 1.29
C ALA A 2 -22.84 -24.91 2.21
N SER A 3 -21.88 -24.69 3.11
CA SER A 3 -21.88 -23.56 4.04
C SER A 3 -21.89 -22.25 3.26
N SER A 4 -22.65 -21.27 3.76
CA SER A 4 -22.75 -19.90 3.25
C SER A 4 -21.40 -19.34 2.79
N ASP A 5 -21.36 -18.74 1.60
CA ASP A 5 -20.25 -17.97 1.00
C ASP A 5 -18.92 -18.06 1.76
N GLU A 6 -17.94 -18.78 1.22
CA GLU A 6 -16.55 -18.78 1.69
C GLU A 6 -15.88 -17.41 1.44
N TRP A 7 -16.43 -16.34 2.02
CA TRP A 7 -15.75 -15.07 2.06
C TRP A 7 -14.53 -15.22 2.96
N ARG A 8 -13.34 -15.21 2.35
CA ARG A 8 -12.07 -15.36 3.05
C ARG A 8 -11.98 -14.30 4.14
N ASN A 9 -11.85 -14.72 5.40
CA ASN A 9 -11.77 -13.79 6.53
C ASN A 9 -10.40 -13.09 6.56
N TRP A 10 -10.29 -11.98 5.83
CA TRP A 10 -9.08 -11.18 5.73
C TRP A 10 -8.58 -10.65 7.09
N ALA A 11 -9.45 -10.56 8.10
CA ALA A 11 -9.09 -10.09 9.44
C ALA A 11 -8.29 -11.13 10.25
N GLU A 12 -8.41 -12.41 9.93
CA GLU A 12 -7.74 -13.52 10.63
C GLU A 12 -6.45 -13.99 9.95
N LEU A 13 -5.99 -13.26 8.91
CA LEU A 13 -4.73 -13.61 8.26
C LEU A 13 -3.55 -13.54 9.23
N PRO A 14 -2.66 -14.56 9.21
CA PRO A 14 -1.43 -14.54 10.00
C PRO A 14 -0.51 -13.35 9.65
N HIS A 15 0.31 -12.96 10.62
CA HIS A 15 1.16 -11.77 10.51
C HIS A 15 2.20 -11.85 9.39
N ASP A 16 2.78 -13.02 9.19
CA ASP A 16 3.72 -13.32 8.10
C ASP A 16 3.05 -13.17 6.73
N VAL A 17 1.82 -13.66 6.57
CA VAL A 17 1.03 -13.47 5.34
C VAL A 17 0.74 -11.99 5.10
N LEU A 18 0.33 -11.25 6.13
CA LEU A 18 0.14 -9.80 6.03
C LEU A 18 1.45 -9.08 5.66
N SER A 19 2.59 -9.52 6.20
CA SER A 19 3.89 -8.93 5.88
C SER A 19 4.23 -9.13 4.39
N VAL A 20 3.94 -10.30 3.83
CA VAL A 20 4.13 -10.58 2.40
C VAL A 20 3.19 -9.75 1.53
N ILE A 21 1.92 -9.60 1.93
CA ILE A 21 0.96 -8.77 1.20
C ILE A 21 1.42 -7.31 1.21
N PHE A 22 1.61 -6.72 2.39
CA PHE A 22 1.98 -5.31 2.53
C PHE A 22 3.38 -5.01 1.96
N GLY A 23 4.31 -5.96 1.98
CA GLY A 23 5.62 -5.82 1.34
C GLY A 23 5.56 -5.77 -0.20
N LYS A 24 4.43 -6.16 -0.80
CA LYS A 24 4.18 -6.03 -2.26
C LYS A 24 3.40 -4.77 -2.62
N LEU A 25 2.88 -4.05 -1.63
CA LEU A 25 2.10 -2.83 -1.82
C LEU A 25 3.01 -1.60 -1.78
N GLY A 26 2.71 -0.61 -2.62
CA GLY A 26 3.31 0.71 -2.50
C GLY A 26 2.66 1.52 -1.39
N ALA A 27 3.25 2.68 -1.09
CA ALA A 27 2.80 3.60 -0.07
C ALA A 27 1.34 4.03 -0.29
N PHE A 28 0.94 4.26 -1.55
CA PHE A 28 -0.44 4.60 -1.91
C PHE A 28 -1.40 3.47 -1.52
N GLU A 29 -1.12 2.23 -1.93
CA GLU A 29 -1.99 1.09 -1.65
C GLU A 29 -2.13 0.83 -0.14
N VAL A 30 -1.03 1.00 0.61
CA VAL A 30 -1.04 0.87 2.08
C VAL A 30 -1.84 2.01 2.74
N LEU A 31 -1.70 3.24 2.27
CA LEU A 31 -2.38 4.43 2.80
C LEU A 31 -3.84 4.57 2.38
N PHE A 32 -4.28 3.88 1.35
CA PHE A 32 -5.66 3.96 0.90
C PHE A 32 -6.33 2.58 0.94
N PRO A 33 -6.35 1.78 -0.14
CA PRO A 33 -7.22 0.61 -0.19
C PRO A 33 -6.97 -0.40 0.93
N ALA A 34 -5.71 -0.74 1.24
CA ALA A 34 -5.41 -1.82 2.18
C ALA A 34 -5.82 -1.52 3.62
N GLN A 35 -5.60 -0.30 4.11
CA GLN A 35 -5.95 0.02 5.50
C GLN A 35 -7.47 0.13 5.75
N TRP A 36 -8.28 0.16 4.70
CA TRP A 36 -9.75 0.22 4.80
C TRP A 36 -10.43 -1.15 4.69
N VAL A 37 -9.69 -2.22 4.39
CA VAL A 37 -10.24 -3.59 4.29
C VAL A 37 -10.85 -4.04 5.61
N CYS A 38 -10.10 -3.96 6.71
CA CYS A 38 -10.57 -4.28 8.04
C CYS A 38 -9.72 -3.63 9.14
N ARG A 39 -10.17 -3.71 10.39
CA ARG A 39 -9.43 -3.14 11.54
C ARG A 39 -8.06 -3.76 11.75
N ALA A 40 -7.89 -5.05 11.47
CA ALA A 40 -6.60 -5.73 11.59
C ALA A 40 -5.58 -5.17 10.59
N TRP A 41 -5.98 -5.00 9.33
CA TRP A 41 -5.15 -4.41 8.28
C TRP A 41 -4.82 -2.95 8.56
N LYS A 42 -5.80 -2.18 9.07
CA LYS A 42 -5.55 -0.80 9.53
C LYS A 42 -4.48 -0.73 10.61
N ARG A 43 -4.53 -1.61 11.61
CA ARG A 43 -3.51 -1.65 12.67
C ARG A 43 -2.15 -2.07 12.12
N PHE A 44 -2.15 -3.05 11.22
CA PHE A 44 -0.95 -3.57 10.58
C PHE A 44 -0.26 -2.49 9.73
N SER A 45 -1.02 -1.72 8.95
CA SER A 45 -0.52 -0.66 8.07
C SER A 45 0.19 0.50 8.80
N HIS A 46 0.03 0.61 10.13
CA HIS A 46 0.70 1.64 10.94
C HIS A 46 2.02 1.15 11.56
N LYS A 47 2.42 -0.11 11.33
CA LYS A 47 3.67 -0.63 11.89
C LYS A 47 4.88 0.04 11.23
N PRO A 48 5.80 0.64 12.00
CA PRO A 48 6.99 1.30 11.44
C PRO A 48 7.82 0.42 10.52
N ALA A 49 7.89 -0.88 10.81
CA ALA A 49 8.61 -1.86 9.98
C ALA A 49 8.16 -1.90 8.50
N LEU A 50 6.90 -1.55 8.20
CA LEU A 50 6.40 -1.47 6.82
C LEU A 50 6.83 -0.21 6.09
N TRP A 51 7.27 0.81 6.82
CA TRP A 51 7.61 2.13 6.30
C TRP A 51 9.12 2.38 6.29
N ARG A 52 9.94 1.34 6.52
CA ARG A 52 11.41 1.42 6.40
C ARG A 52 11.84 1.71 4.96
N CYS A 53 11.14 1.13 4.00
CA CYS A 53 11.34 1.40 2.58
C CYS A 53 10.02 1.92 2.00
N VAL A 54 9.97 3.20 1.69
CA VAL A 54 8.78 3.84 1.12
C VAL A 54 8.89 3.81 -0.40
N ASP A 55 7.86 3.30 -1.04
CA ASP A 55 7.77 3.26 -2.49
C ASP A 55 6.45 3.86 -2.95
N ILE A 56 6.51 5.07 -3.51
CA ILE A 56 5.35 5.74 -4.09
C ILE A 56 5.34 5.42 -5.58
N ARG A 57 4.48 4.47 -5.95
CA ARG A 57 4.19 4.12 -7.34
C ARG A 57 2.80 4.62 -7.68
N LEU A 58 2.71 5.49 -8.67
CA LEU A 58 1.44 6.00 -9.16
C LEU A 58 1.36 5.79 -10.66
N ASP A 59 0.17 5.40 -11.11
CA ASP A 59 -0.19 5.50 -12.52
C ASP A 59 -0.13 6.98 -12.93
N PRO A 60 0.47 7.33 -14.08
CA PRO A 60 0.51 8.69 -14.62
C PRO A 60 -0.86 9.41 -14.56
N ASP A 61 -1.95 8.70 -14.79
CA ASP A 61 -3.30 9.26 -14.77
C ASP A 61 -3.78 9.64 -13.35
N MET A 62 -3.19 9.02 -12.33
CA MET A 62 -3.52 9.27 -10.92
C MET A 62 -2.69 10.41 -10.30
N VAL A 63 -1.56 10.77 -10.90
CA VAL A 63 -0.61 11.76 -10.36
C VAL A 63 -1.28 13.10 -10.08
N VAL A 64 -2.15 13.56 -10.98
CA VAL A 64 -2.86 14.83 -10.84
C VAL A 64 -3.97 14.80 -9.79
N MET A 65 -4.46 13.61 -9.43
CA MET A 65 -5.56 13.42 -8.49
C MET A 65 -5.09 13.07 -7.07
N VAL A 66 -3.82 12.72 -6.90
CA VAL A 66 -3.29 12.17 -5.65
C VAL A 66 -2.34 13.18 -5.00
N PRO A 67 -2.57 13.58 -3.74
CA PRO A 67 -1.68 14.49 -3.01
C PRO A 67 -0.41 13.75 -2.58
N ILE A 68 0.60 13.72 -3.45
CA ILE A 68 1.87 12.99 -3.25
C ILE A 68 2.62 13.49 -2.01
N ASP A 69 2.58 14.79 -1.74
CA ASP A 69 3.16 15.43 -0.57
C ASP A 69 2.57 14.87 0.73
N GLU A 70 1.24 14.69 0.77
CA GLU A 70 0.56 14.10 1.93
C GLU A 70 0.89 12.61 2.08
N ILE A 71 1.02 11.87 0.98
CA ILE A 71 1.47 10.47 1.01
C ILE A 71 2.88 10.38 1.58
N ALA A 72 3.80 11.19 1.06
CA ALA A 72 5.19 11.25 1.49
C ALA A 72 5.27 11.57 2.99
N ARG A 73 4.56 12.61 3.44
CA ARG A 73 4.53 13.03 4.85
C ARG A 73 4.02 11.92 5.76
N ARG A 74 2.88 11.30 5.43
CA ARG A 74 2.30 10.22 6.23
C ARG A 74 3.20 8.98 6.26
N ALA A 75 3.90 8.69 5.17
CA ALA A 75 4.84 7.59 5.08
C ALA A 75 6.04 7.81 6.03
N VAL A 76 6.64 9.01 5.99
CA VAL A 76 7.74 9.42 6.88
C VAL A 76 7.30 9.39 8.34
N ASP A 77 6.13 9.94 8.66
CA ASP A 77 5.58 9.95 10.03
C ASP A 77 5.44 8.51 10.57
N ARG A 78 4.94 7.59 9.74
CA ARG A 78 4.74 6.19 10.13
C ARG A 78 6.03 5.39 10.24
N ALA A 79 7.07 5.78 9.51
CA ALA A 79 8.40 5.18 9.66
C ALA A 79 8.99 5.43 11.05
N ALA A 80 8.50 6.44 11.78
CA ALA A 80 8.90 6.70 13.17
C ALA A 80 10.43 6.75 13.37
N GLY A 81 11.14 7.39 12.45
CA GLY A 81 12.61 7.51 12.46
C GLY A 81 13.36 6.27 11.95
N GLN A 82 12.67 5.25 11.45
CA GLN A 82 13.26 4.02 10.91
C GLN A 82 13.30 4.00 9.38
N LEU A 83 13.14 5.14 8.72
CA LEU A 83 13.18 5.23 7.27
C LEU A 83 14.61 4.96 6.76
N GLU A 84 14.73 4.00 5.86
CA GLU A 84 15.99 3.56 5.25
C GLU A 84 16.07 3.98 3.79
N ALA A 85 14.95 3.97 3.09
CA ALA A 85 14.89 4.37 1.68
C ALA A 85 13.53 4.98 1.31
N PHE A 86 13.57 5.88 0.35
CA PHE A 86 12.38 6.56 -0.17
C PHE A 86 12.48 6.64 -1.69
N TYR A 87 11.48 6.08 -2.37
CA TYR A 87 11.43 6.01 -3.82
C TYR A 87 10.11 6.59 -4.34
N TYR A 88 10.20 7.20 -5.51
CA TYR A 88 9.07 7.78 -6.22
C TYR A 88 9.20 7.44 -7.71
N TYR A 89 8.21 6.73 -8.23
CA TYR A 89 8.19 6.28 -9.62
C TYR A 89 6.84 6.55 -10.26
N PHE A 90 6.89 6.91 -11.54
CA PHE A 90 5.73 6.91 -12.43
C PHE A 90 5.70 5.58 -13.16
N GLU A 91 4.61 4.82 -13.01
CA GLU A 91 4.47 3.57 -13.72
C GLU A 91 4.04 3.84 -15.17
N PHE A 92 5.00 4.06 -16.07
CA PHE A 92 4.72 4.22 -17.48
C PHE A 92 4.22 2.89 -18.06
N LYS A 93 2.91 2.73 -18.19
CA LYS A 93 2.34 1.63 -18.96
C LYS A 93 2.79 1.79 -20.42
N ILE A 94 3.54 0.82 -20.92
CA ILE A 94 4.08 0.81 -22.30
C ILE A 94 2.97 1.07 -23.34
N PHE A 95 1.74 0.66 -23.06
CA PHE A 95 0.56 0.91 -23.89
C PHE A 95 0.31 2.41 -24.16
N ALA A 96 0.63 3.30 -23.22
CA ALA A 96 0.47 4.75 -23.40
C ALA A 96 1.53 5.37 -24.34
N ILE A 97 2.71 4.74 -24.50
CA ILE A 97 3.75 5.20 -25.44
C ILE A 97 3.42 4.72 -26.86
N MET A 98 2.70 3.61 -26.99
CA MET A 98 2.34 3.01 -28.27
C MET A 98 1.00 3.50 -28.85
N GLY A 99 0.23 4.33 -28.13
CA GLY A 99 -0.97 4.98 -28.67
C GLY A 99 -2.07 4.03 -29.15
N PHE A 100 -2.26 2.89 -28.47
CA PHE A 100 -3.37 1.96 -28.71
C PHE A 100 -4.58 2.24 -27.81
#